data_AF-A0A934DLX3-F1
#
_entry.id   AF-A0A934DLX3-F1
#
_cell.length_a   1.000
_cell.length_b   1.000
_cell.length_c   1.000
_cell.angle_alpha   90.00
_cell.angle_beta   90.00
_cell.angle_gamma   90.00
#
_symmetry.space_group_name_H-M   'P 1'
#
loop_
_entity.id
_entity.type
_entity.pdbx_description
1 polymer ?
#
loop_
_entity_poly.entity_id
_entity_poly.type
_entity_poly.pdbx_seq_one_letter_code
_entity_poly.pdbx_strand_id
1 'polypeptide(L)' 'MSDDKTKKKVDANFVSCTEDYEEAYTVAKIVEANKVTAAKARDAFKHCCNKVKGNQPRKEFMACAQKYLETKA' A
#
# COMPACT_ATOMS: atom_id res chain seq x y z
N MET A 1 33.00 -5.71 -7.44
CA MET A 1 31.75 -5.16 -8.01
C MET A 1 30.90 -6.32 -8.48
N SER A 2 29.86 -6.72 -7.72
CA SER A 2 28.77 -7.58 -8.19
C SER A 2 27.53 -7.34 -7.31
N ASP A 3 26.89 -6.20 -7.55
CA ASP A 3 25.45 -6.06 -7.80
C ASP A 3 24.52 -7.10 -7.13
N ASP A 4 24.27 -6.95 -5.83
CA ASP A 4 23.17 -7.61 -5.09
C ASP A 4 21.81 -6.96 -5.49
N LYS A 5 21.54 -6.83 -6.80
CA LYS A 5 20.27 -6.29 -7.32
C LYS A 5 19.11 -7.30 -7.24
N THR A 6 19.40 -8.56 -6.94
CA THR A 6 18.40 -9.63 -6.89
C THR A 6 17.55 -9.59 -5.63
N LYS A 7 18.10 -9.19 -4.47
CA LYS A 7 17.31 -9.10 -3.22
C LYS A 7 16.37 -7.90 -3.16
N LYS A 8 16.72 -6.80 -3.84
CA LYS A 8 15.99 -5.52 -3.79
C LYS A 8 14.58 -5.55 -4.41
N LYS A 9 14.22 -6.61 -5.14
CA LYS A 9 12.88 -6.77 -5.75
C LYS A 9 11.86 -7.42 -4.82
N VAL A 10 12.31 -8.10 -3.76
CA VAL A 10 11.40 -8.79 -2.84
C VAL A 10 10.72 -7.79 -1.90
N ASP A 11 11.46 -6.79 -1.38
CA ASP A 11 10.92 -5.77 -0.49
C ASP A 11 9.97 -4.77 -1.19
N ALA A 12 10.14 -4.54 -2.50
CA ALA A 12 9.22 -3.71 -3.28
C ALA A 12 7.79 -4.26 -3.35
N ASN A 13 7.60 -5.53 -2.98
CA ASN A 13 6.30 -6.21 -2.95
C ASN A 13 5.60 -6.11 -1.61
N PHE A 14 6.16 -5.43 -0.61
CA PHE A 14 5.55 -5.26 0.70
C PHE A 14 5.29 -3.77 0.97
N VAL A 15 4.35 -3.47 1.86
CA VAL A 15 3.99 -2.12 2.26
C VAL A 15 4.29 -1.98 3.73
N SER A 16 5.23 -1.11 4.09
CA SER A 16 5.49 -0.73 5.48
C SER A 16 4.41 0.20 6.01
N CYS A 17 3.58 -0.28 6.93
CA CYS A 17 2.58 0.53 7.63
C CYS A 17 3.13 1.41 8.75
N THR A 18 4.41 1.27 9.09
CA THR A 18 5.10 2.00 10.16
C THR A 18 5.95 3.15 9.65
N GLU A 19 6.17 3.24 8.33
CA GLU A 19 7.00 4.28 7.72
C GLU A 19 6.13 5.34 7.05
N ASP A 20 6.19 6.59 7.53
CA ASP A 20 5.39 7.70 6.99
C ASP A 20 5.64 7.95 5.49
N TYR A 21 6.87 7.71 5.02
CA TYR A 21 7.23 7.82 3.61
C TYR A 21 6.48 6.78 2.75
N GLU A 22 6.38 5.54 3.22
CA GLU A 22 5.67 4.47 2.53
C GLU A 22 4.14 4.70 2.55
N GLU A 23 3.61 5.22 3.67
CA GLU A 23 2.21 5.68 3.73
C GLU A 23 1.96 6.71 2.63
N ALA A 24 2.74 7.80 2.60
CA ALA A 24 2.54 8.87 1.63
C ALA A 24 2.66 8.38 0.18
N TYR A 25 3.65 7.53 -0.12
CA TYR A 25 3.84 6.96 -1.45
C TYR A 25 2.68 6.05 -1.87
N THR A 26 2.23 5.17 -0.97
CA THR A 26 1.15 4.23 -1.23
C THR A 26 -0.19 4.96 -1.35
N VAL A 27 -0.45 5.95 -0.49
CA VAL A 27 -1.63 6.82 -0.56
C VAL A 27 -1.67 7.55 -1.90
N ALA A 28 -0.57 8.15 -2.35
CA ALA A 28 -0.51 8.81 -3.65
C ALA A 28 -0.83 7.84 -4.80
N LYS A 29 -0.33 6.60 -4.74
CA LYS A 29 -0.65 5.56 -5.72
C LYS A 29 -2.12 5.13 -5.69
N ILE A 30 -2.74 5.03 -4.51
CA ILE A 30 -4.17 4.71 -4.38
C ILE A 30 -5.02 5.85 -4.97
N VAL A 31 -4.67 7.10 -4.67
CA VAL A 31 -5.32 8.31 -5.21
C VAL A 31 -5.26 8.31 -6.74
N GLU A 32 -4.07 8.09 -7.31
CA GLU A 32 -3.86 8.07 -8.76
C GLU A 32 -4.64 6.93 -9.44
N ALA A 33 -4.61 5.72 -8.87
CA ALA A 33 -5.26 4.54 -9.44
C ALA A 33 -6.80 4.59 -9.35
N ASN A 34 -7.34 5.09 -8.25
CA ASN A 34 -8.78 5.05 -7.97
C ASN A 34 -9.48 6.41 -8.13
N LYS A 35 -8.72 7.48 -8.46
CA LYS A 35 -9.20 8.86 -8.54
C LYS A 35 -9.97 9.33 -7.28
N VAL A 36 -9.52 8.88 -6.11
CA VAL A 36 -10.12 9.23 -4.81
C VAL A 36 -9.34 10.35 -4.13
N THR A 37 -9.92 10.96 -3.10
CA THR A 37 -9.19 11.96 -2.29
C THR A 37 -8.12 11.31 -1.43
N ALA A 38 -7.06 12.07 -1.12
CA ALA A 38 -5.99 11.61 -0.22
C ALA A 38 -6.51 11.17 1.15
N ALA A 39 -7.60 11.79 1.64
CA ALA A 39 -8.27 11.38 2.87
C ALA A 39 -8.85 9.96 2.77
N LYS A 40 -9.59 9.64 1.71
CA LYS A 40 -10.13 8.28 1.48
C LYS A 40 -9.01 7.26 1.30
N ALA A 41 -7.94 7.63 0.59
CA ALA A 41 -6.79 6.76 0.40
C ALA A 41 -6.02 6.49 1.71
N ARG A 42 -5.84 7.49 2.59
CA ARG A 42 -5.27 7.28 3.94
C ARG A 42 -6.15 6.40 4.82
N ASP A 43 -7.45 6.58 4.74
CA ASP A 43 -8.41 5.76 5.50
C ASP A 43 -8.35 4.30 5.04
N ALA A 44 -8.30 4.07 3.72
CA ALA A 44 -8.08 2.75 3.12
C ALA A 44 -6.73 2.16 3.54
N PHE A 45 -5.66 2.96 3.53
CA PHE A 45 -4.32 2.55 3.96
C PHE A 45 -4.33 2.05 5.41
N LYS A 46 -4.84 2.86 6.35
CA LYS A 46 -4.91 2.50 7.78
C LYS A 46 -5.79 1.27 8.03
N HIS A 47 -6.90 1.14 7.30
CA HIS A 47 -7.75 -0.05 7.37
C HIS A 47 -6.97 -1.28 6.92
N CYS A 48 -6.28 -1.20 5.78
CA CYS A 48 -5.54 -2.32 5.22
C CYS A 48 -4.27 -2.67 5.99
N CYS A 49 -3.64 -1.71 6.66
CA CYS A 49 -2.57 -1.98 7.62
C CYS A 49 -3.01 -2.86 8.78
N ASN A 50 -4.22 -2.66 9.30
CA ASN A 50 -4.76 -3.48 10.37
C ASN A 50 -5.28 -4.84 9.88
N LYS A 51 -5.76 -4.88 8.63
CA LYS A 51 -6.37 -6.08 8.03
C LYS A 51 -5.35 -7.06 7.47
N VAL A 52 -4.33 -6.56 6.78
CA VAL A 52 -3.23 -7.36 6.23
C VAL A 52 -2.16 -7.46 7.32
N LYS A 53 -2.31 -8.42 8.23
CA LYS A 53 -1.30 -8.71 9.26
C LYS A 53 -0.16 -9.55 8.68
N GLY A 54 1.07 -9.28 9.10
CA GLY A 54 2.27 -10.00 8.67
C GLY A 54 3.09 -9.18 7.68
N ASN A 55 3.59 -9.82 6.60
CA ASN A 55 4.51 -9.17 5.66
C ASN A 55 3.84 -8.08 4.79
N GLN A 56 2.54 -7.82 4.89
CA GLN A 56 1.85 -6.75 4.16
C GLN A 56 2.12 -6.76 2.63
N PRO A 57 1.87 -7.88 1.92
CA PRO A 57 2.09 -7.95 0.48
C PRO A 57 1.27 -6.86 -0.23
N ARG A 58 1.96 -6.02 -0.99
CA ARG A 58 1.43 -4.88 -1.77
C ARG A 58 0.25 -5.27 -2.64
N LYS A 59 0.26 -6.48 -3.22
CA LYS A 59 -0.87 -7.01 -4.00
C LYS A 59 -2.14 -7.17 -3.15
N GLU A 60 -2.02 -7.77 -1.96
CA GLU A 60 -3.15 -7.89 -1.04
C GLU A 60 -3.54 -6.55 -0.44
N PHE A 61 -2.55 -5.69 -0.16
CA PHE A 61 -2.78 -4.35 0.34
C PHE A 61 -3.59 -3.50 -0.66
N MET A 62 -3.20 -3.51 -1.93
CA MET A 62 -3.92 -2.83 -3.00
C MET A 62 -5.31 -3.42 -3.20
N ALA A 63 -5.46 -4.76 -3.15
CA ALA A 63 -6.76 -5.41 -3.25
C ALA A 63 -7.68 -5.05 -2.07
N CYS A 64 -7.12 -4.96 -0.85
CA CYS A 64 -7.83 -4.48 0.32
C CYS A 64 -8.26 -3.03 0.16
N ALA A 65 -7.36 -2.16 -0.30
CA ALA A 65 -7.64 -0.74 -0.48
C ALA A 65 -8.73 -0.53 -1.54
N GLN A 66 -8.67 -1.27 -2.65
CA GLN A 66 -9.69 -1.25 -3.68
C GLN A 66 -11.06 -1.68 -3.13
N LYS A 67 -11.13 -2.84 -2.45
CA LYS A 67 -12.38 -3.32 -1.82
C LYS A 67 -12.94 -2.30 -0.83
N TYR A 68 -12.09 -1.68 -0.02
CA TYR A 68 -12.49 -0.66 0.95
C TYR A 68 -13.09 0.58 0.27
N LEU A 69 -12.46 1.03 -0.83
CA LEU A 69 -12.96 2.14 -1.61
C LEU A 69 -14.27 1.79 -2.33
N GLU A 70 -14.44 0.56 -2.83
CA GLU A 70 -15.70 0.09 -3.44
C GLU A 70 -16.85 -0.03 -2.41
N THR A 71 -16.57 -0.41 -1.16
CA THR A 71 -17.61 -0.50 -0.11
C THR A 71 -17.99 0.85 0.51
N LYS A 72 -17.18 1.90 0.30
CA LYS A 72 -17.43 3.29 0.74
C LYS A 72 -17.55 4.29 -0.42
N ALA A 73 -17.75 3.79 -1.64
CA ALA A 73 -18.11 4.60 -2.82
C ALA A 73 -19.59 4.93 -2.78
#